data_AF-A0A7C4J1Q7-F1
#
_entry.id   AF-A0A7C4J1Q7-F1
#
_cell.length_a   1.000
_cell.length_b   1.000
_cell.length_c   1.000
_cell.angle_alpha   90.00
_cell.angle_beta   90.00
_cell.angle_gamma   90.00
#
_symmetry.space_group_name_H-M   'P 1'
#
loop_
_entity.id
_entity.type
_entity.pdbx_description
1 polymer ?
#
loop_
_entity_poly.entity_id
_entity_poly.type
_entity_poly.pdbx_seq_one_letter_code
_entity_poly.pdbx_strand_id
1 'polypeptide(L)'
;MPKSLQWIVLVISLCYFSNSDYSNTKSVPYYSLYTLSKALPPSPVTVSHSKPGMSQILKGTLITYKNRSAHKVYIAGDFSFWKRQPMERSNNGVWFYIIPFNDDERIVRYKFLVDDVWINDPLNQDIADDDAGSYFSIVRQGKLSEGMQVSYKILDESIRLVEFRLYAPKASIVALAGDFNNWNPEIDLLQKDANGIWRLRKRLPKGAFRYNFIVDGIWKLDLYNPHTASNAAGMLCSVIQFP
;
A
#
# COMPACT_ATOMS: atom_id res chain seq x y z
N MET A 1 -23.03 -13.08 -44.01
CA MET A 1 -21.56 -13.20 -44.25
C MET A 1 -21.20 -12.19 -45.33
N PRO A 2 -20.04 -11.49 -45.28
CA PRO A 2 -18.83 -11.74 -44.48
C PRO A 2 -18.65 -10.72 -43.32
N LYS A 3 -18.53 -11.16 -42.07
CA LYS A 3 -17.32 -11.18 -41.20
C LYS A 3 -16.02 -10.58 -41.77
N SER A 4 -15.49 -9.57 -41.08
CA SER A 4 -14.06 -9.29 -40.75
C SER A 4 -13.87 -7.78 -40.60
N LEU A 5 -13.14 -7.18 -39.66
CA LEU A 5 -12.07 -7.67 -38.79
C LEU A 5 -11.96 -6.68 -37.62
N GLN A 6 -12.06 -7.16 -36.38
CA GLN A 6 -11.70 -6.38 -35.19
C GLN A 6 -10.17 -6.21 -35.19
N TRP A 7 -9.69 -4.97 -35.23
CA TRP A 7 -8.29 -4.69 -34.93
C TRP A 7 -8.16 -4.44 -33.43
N ILE A 8 -7.91 -5.52 -32.69
CA ILE A 8 -7.32 -5.46 -31.35
C ILE A 8 -5.87 -5.02 -31.58
N VAL A 9 -5.59 -3.74 -31.44
CA VAL A 9 -4.21 -3.26 -31.37
C VAL A 9 -3.71 -3.53 -29.96
N LEU A 10 -3.15 -4.73 -29.79
CA LEU A 10 -2.49 -5.15 -28.57
C LEU A 10 -1.06 -4.59 -28.62
N VAL A 11 -0.87 -3.33 -28.26
CA VAL A 11 0.48 -2.78 -28.01
C VAL A 11 0.94 -3.33 -26.66
N ILE A 12 1.49 -4.55 -26.66
CA ILE A 12 2.38 -4.96 -25.58
C ILE A 12 3.67 -4.18 -25.80
N SER A 13 3.73 -2.97 -25.25
CA SER A 13 5.01 -2.36 -24.96
C SER A 13 5.60 -3.18 -23.82
N LEU A 14 6.62 -3.96 -24.13
CA LEU A 14 7.46 -4.67 -23.17
C LEU A 14 8.28 -3.62 -22.40
N CYS A 15 7.63 -2.85 -21.54
CA CYS A 15 8.31 -2.03 -20.56
C CYS A 15 8.78 -2.97 -19.46
N TYR A 16 10.08 -2.98 -19.16
CA TYR A 16 10.59 -3.59 -17.94
C TYR A 16 9.88 -2.95 -16.75
N PHE A 17 8.93 -3.67 -16.15
CA PHE A 17 8.09 -3.17 -15.08
C PHE A 17 8.86 -3.18 -13.76
N SER A 18 9.35 -2.03 -13.32
CA SER A 18 9.84 -1.89 -11.95
C SER A 18 8.69 -1.52 -11.03
N ASN A 19 8.19 -2.46 -10.24
CA ASN A 19 7.33 -2.13 -9.11
C ASN A 19 8.14 -1.31 -8.10
N SER A 20 7.56 -0.19 -7.64
CA SER A 20 8.27 0.66 -6.68
C SER A 20 8.19 0.05 -5.28
N ASP A 21 9.36 -0.27 -4.71
CA ASP A 21 9.49 -0.94 -3.43
C ASP A 21 9.38 0.06 -2.27
N TYR A 22 8.29 -0.03 -1.51
CA TYR A 22 8.06 0.80 -0.34
C TYR A 22 8.65 0.22 0.95
N SER A 23 9.21 -0.99 0.91
CA SER A 23 9.76 -1.70 2.07
C SER A 23 11.02 -1.03 2.62
N ASN A 24 11.81 -0.39 1.74
CA ASN A 24 13.12 0.15 2.06
C ASN A 24 13.28 1.61 1.59
N THR A 25 12.24 2.42 1.77
CA THR A 25 12.28 3.84 1.39
C THR A 25 13.21 4.64 2.30
N LYS A 26 13.95 5.58 1.73
CA LYS A 26 14.77 6.52 2.50
C LYS A 26 13.87 7.38 3.39
N SER A 27 14.07 7.30 4.70
CA SER A 27 13.41 8.20 5.65
C SER A 27 14.07 9.58 5.57
N VAL A 28 13.26 10.61 5.31
CA VAL A 28 13.74 12.01 5.25
C VAL A 28 12.82 12.91 6.08
N PRO A 29 13.35 13.95 6.74
CA PRO A 29 12.51 14.89 7.44
C PRO A 29 11.77 15.80 6.44
N TYR A 30 10.49 16.11 6.70
CA TYR A 30 9.66 16.88 5.76
C TYR A 30 10.30 18.20 5.32
N TYR A 31 10.89 18.93 6.26
CA TYR A 31 11.51 20.23 5.98
C TYR A 31 12.67 20.17 4.99
N SER A 32 13.31 18.99 4.82
CA SER A 32 14.39 18.83 3.83
C SER A 32 13.89 18.92 2.40
N LEU A 33 12.59 18.72 2.14
CA LEU A 33 12.02 18.86 0.80
C LEU A 33 12.07 20.31 0.30
N TYR A 34 12.08 21.30 1.20
CA TYR A 34 12.24 22.71 0.82
C TYR A 34 13.65 23.07 0.34
N THR A 35 14.64 22.19 0.48
CA THR A 35 16.01 22.42 -0.01
C THR A 35 16.31 21.70 -1.33
N LEU A 36 15.36 20.92 -1.87
CA LEU A 36 15.52 20.20 -3.14
C LEU A 36 16.03 21.11 -4.25
N SER A 37 17.19 20.80 -4.81
CA SER A 37 17.81 21.59 -5.88
C SER A 37 17.51 21.06 -7.28
N LYS A 38 17.18 19.78 -7.39
CA LYS A 38 16.84 19.08 -8.64
C LYS A 38 15.51 18.34 -8.48
N ALA A 39 14.76 18.23 -9.57
CA ALA A 39 13.67 17.29 -9.64
C ALA A 39 14.21 15.89 -9.89
N LEU A 40 13.52 14.90 -9.34
CA LEU A 40 13.75 13.47 -9.44
C LEU A 40 12.52 12.82 -10.10
N PRO A 41 12.69 11.67 -10.79
CA PRO A 41 11.54 10.86 -11.18
C PRO A 41 10.71 10.46 -9.94
N PRO A 42 9.45 10.05 -10.11
CA PRO A 42 8.61 9.58 -9.01
C PRO A 42 9.34 8.56 -8.13
N SER A 43 9.49 8.88 -6.85
CA SER A 43 10.35 8.13 -5.93
C SER A 43 9.61 7.79 -4.64
N PRO A 44 9.58 6.51 -4.22
CA PRO A 44 9.09 6.12 -2.90
C PRO A 44 9.83 6.84 -1.77
N VAL A 45 9.09 7.35 -0.78
CA VAL A 45 9.64 8.08 0.36
C VAL A 45 8.86 7.77 1.64
N THR A 46 9.59 7.78 2.76
CA THR A 46 8.99 7.91 4.10
C THR A 46 9.39 9.27 4.65
N VAL A 47 8.42 10.09 5.02
CA VAL A 47 8.66 11.45 5.48
C VAL A 47 8.19 11.62 6.91
N SER A 48 9.07 12.10 7.79
CA SER A 48 8.71 12.40 9.16
C SER A 48 8.30 13.87 9.35
N HIS A 49 7.17 14.08 10.04
CA HIS A 49 6.72 15.40 10.48
C HIS A 49 7.07 15.58 11.96
N SER A 50 7.70 16.71 12.29
CA SER A 50 8.02 17.09 13.67
C SER A 50 6.91 17.90 14.36
N LYS A 51 5.77 18.16 13.70
CA LYS A 51 4.66 18.95 14.26
C LYS A 51 3.74 18.08 15.13
N PRO A 52 3.37 18.52 16.35
CA PRO A 52 2.33 17.87 17.16
C PRO A 52 0.98 17.88 16.44
N GLY A 53 0.24 16.77 16.47
CA GLY A 53 -1.13 16.68 15.93
C GLY A 53 -1.25 16.25 14.45
N MET A 54 -0.14 15.95 13.77
CA MET A 54 -0.14 15.31 12.44
C MET A 54 0.45 13.90 12.52
N SER A 55 0.11 13.04 11.56
CA SER A 55 0.74 11.73 11.42
C SER A 55 2.26 11.91 11.33
N GLN A 56 2.99 11.41 12.33
CA GLN A 56 4.43 11.66 12.49
C GLN A 56 5.26 11.08 11.34
N ILE A 57 4.69 10.13 10.59
CA ILE A 57 5.32 9.44 9.47
C ILE A 57 4.30 9.35 8.33
N LEU A 58 4.64 9.91 7.18
CA LEU A 58 3.90 9.81 5.93
C LEU A 58 4.70 8.94 4.96
N LYS A 59 4.13 7.81 4.54
CA LYS A 59 4.67 7.01 3.43
C LYS A 59 3.95 7.39 2.14
N GLY A 60 4.69 7.46 1.04
CA GLY A 60 4.11 7.81 -0.26
C GLY A 60 5.13 7.93 -1.36
N THR A 61 4.68 8.37 -2.53
CA THR A 61 5.54 8.66 -3.66
C THR A 61 5.82 10.15 -3.71
N LEU A 62 7.08 10.54 -3.59
CA LEU A 62 7.51 11.90 -3.85
C LEU A 62 7.46 12.18 -5.35
N ILE A 63 6.62 13.12 -5.73
CA ILE A 63 6.54 13.68 -7.08
C ILE A 63 7.22 15.03 -7.07
N THR A 64 8.08 15.28 -8.05
CA THR A 64 8.79 16.56 -8.15
C THR A 64 8.79 17.11 -9.56
N TYR A 65 8.76 18.43 -9.68
CA TYR A 65 8.78 19.12 -10.97
C TYR A 65 9.65 20.38 -10.88
N LYS A 66 10.67 20.49 -11.74
CA LYS A 66 11.58 21.65 -11.74
C LYS A 66 11.07 22.72 -12.70
N ASN A 67 10.56 23.82 -12.14
CA ASN A 67 10.29 25.02 -12.93
C ASN A 67 10.40 26.27 -12.05
N ARG A 68 11.46 27.06 -12.28
CA ARG A 68 11.72 28.29 -11.52
C ARG A 68 10.80 29.44 -11.92
N SER A 69 10.34 29.45 -13.17
CA SER A 69 9.51 30.52 -13.73
C SER A 69 8.02 30.30 -13.51
N ALA A 70 7.59 29.07 -13.21
CA ALA A 70 6.20 28.76 -12.92
C ALA A 70 5.72 29.51 -11.67
N HIS A 71 4.50 30.04 -11.74
CA HIS A 71 3.87 30.79 -10.64
C HIS A 71 3.02 29.89 -9.76
N LYS A 72 2.27 28.97 -10.39
CA LYS A 72 1.41 28.01 -9.73
C LYS A 72 1.58 26.64 -10.38
N VAL A 73 1.76 25.62 -9.54
CA VAL A 73 1.77 24.23 -9.99
C VAL A 73 0.80 23.44 -9.14
N TYR A 74 -0.11 22.74 -9.81
CA TYR A 74 -0.99 21.77 -9.20
C TYR A 74 -0.69 20.39 -9.74
N ILE A 75 -1.03 19.37 -8.96
CA ILE A 75 -1.09 17.97 -9.39
C ILE A 75 -2.54 17.50 -9.30
N ALA A 76 -2.98 16.72 -10.27
CA ALA A 76 -4.27 16.03 -10.24
C ALA A 76 -4.10 14.61 -10.74
N GLY A 77 -4.84 13.67 -10.15
CA GLY A 77 -4.76 12.28 -10.55
C GLY A 77 -5.80 11.41 -9.85
N ASP A 78 -5.68 10.10 -10.03
CA ASP A 78 -6.64 9.12 -9.47
C ASP A 78 -6.76 9.25 -7.94
N PHE A 79 -5.67 9.59 -7.25
CA PHE A 79 -5.61 9.77 -5.79
C PHE A 79 -6.41 10.97 -5.26
N SER A 80 -6.77 11.92 -6.12
CA SER A 80 -7.57 13.10 -5.77
C SER A 80 -8.90 13.15 -6.52
N PHE A 81 -9.29 12.06 -7.19
CA PHE A 81 -10.42 12.06 -8.13
C PHE A 81 -10.31 13.21 -9.14
N TRP A 82 -9.09 13.44 -9.65
CA TRP A 82 -8.76 14.51 -10.59
C TRP A 82 -9.02 15.94 -10.08
N LYS A 83 -9.26 16.13 -8.78
CA LYS A 83 -9.29 17.46 -8.16
C LYS A 83 -7.87 17.99 -8.01
N ARG A 84 -7.66 19.25 -8.41
CA ARG A 84 -6.37 19.95 -8.34
C ARG A 84 -5.89 20.05 -6.88
N GLN A 85 -4.70 19.52 -6.62
CA GLN A 85 -3.99 19.66 -5.36
C GLN A 85 -2.81 20.61 -5.56
N PRO A 86 -2.63 21.67 -4.75
CA PRO A 86 -1.49 22.56 -4.88
C PRO A 86 -0.20 21.80 -4.55
N MET A 87 0.84 21.99 -5.38
CA MET A 87 2.18 21.52 -5.05
C MET A 87 2.90 22.55 -4.19
N GLU A 88 3.76 22.09 -3.28
CA GLU A 88 4.62 22.96 -2.49
C GLU A 88 5.90 23.29 -3.27
N ARG A 89 6.54 24.42 -2.95
CA ARG A 89 7.72 24.90 -3.68
C ARG A 89 8.92 25.00 -2.75
N SER A 90 10.00 24.34 -3.14
CA SER A 90 11.32 24.48 -2.50
C SER A 90 11.99 25.81 -2.84
N ASN A 91 12.99 26.18 -2.03
CA ASN A 91 13.76 27.41 -2.18
C ASN A 91 14.50 27.50 -3.53
N ASN A 92 14.77 26.36 -4.16
CA ASN A 92 15.49 26.31 -5.42
C ASN A 92 14.56 26.24 -6.65
N GLY A 93 13.24 26.25 -6.48
CA GLY A 93 12.25 26.16 -7.55
C GLY A 93 11.98 24.73 -8.05
N VAL A 94 12.12 23.74 -7.17
CA VAL A 94 11.50 22.40 -7.34
C VAL A 94 10.14 22.44 -6.67
N TRP A 95 9.09 22.13 -7.42
CA TRP A 95 7.75 21.86 -6.91
C TRP A 95 7.66 20.42 -6.46
N PHE A 96 7.00 20.14 -5.34
CA PHE A 96 6.86 18.77 -4.84
C PHE A 96 5.48 18.50 -4.26
N TYR A 97 5.08 17.24 -4.32
CA TYR A 97 3.88 16.69 -3.70
C TYR A 97 4.12 15.23 -3.33
N ILE A 98 3.51 14.75 -2.26
CA ILE A 98 3.60 13.33 -1.88
C ILE A 98 2.25 12.71 -2.14
N ILE A 99 2.18 11.82 -3.14
CA ILE A 99 1.01 10.96 -3.33
C ILE A 99 1.00 9.97 -2.17
N PRO A 100 -0.01 9.99 -1.28
CA PRO A 100 -0.04 9.09 -0.14
C PRO A 100 0.03 7.64 -0.59
N PHE A 101 0.78 6.84 0.14
CA PHE A 101 0.81 5.39 -0.06
C PHE A 101 -0.57 4.79 0.23
N ASN A 102 -0.94 3.75 -0.51
CA ASN A 102 -2.12 2.94 -0.24
C ASN A 102 -1.68 1.49 0.00
N ASP A 103 -2.23 0.86 1.04
CA ASP A 103 -1.93 -0.53 1.42
C ASP A 103 -2.18 -1.54 0.29
N ASP A 104 -3.07 -1.20 -0.65
CA ASP A 104 -3.34 -2.02 -1.84
C ASP A 104 -2.45 -1.62 -3.03
N GLU A 105 -2.02 -2.63 -3.78
CA GLU A 105 -1.32 -2.42 -5.04
C GLU A 105 -2.21 -1.65 -6.02
N ARG A 106 -1.70 -0.54 -6.55
CA ARG A 106 -2.45 0.29 -7.49
C ARG A 106 -1.56 1.00 -8.50
N ILE A 107 -2.13 1.20 -9.68
CA ILE A 107 -1.62 2.10 -10.71
C ILE A 107 -2.29 3.46 -10.48
N VAL A 108 -1.50 4.50 -10.33
CA VAL A 108 -1.97 5.87 -10.11
C VAL A 108 -1.57 6.71 -11.31
N ARG A 109 -2.55 7.25 -12.03
CA ARG A 109 -2.33 8.23 -13.09
C ARG A 109 -2.37 9.65 -12.52
N TYR A 110 -1.55 10.53 -13.06
CA TYR A 110 -1.53 11.95 -12.71
C TYR A 110 -1.05 12.84 -13.86
N LYS A 111 -1.35 14.14 -13.74
CA LYS A 111 -0.79 15.23 -14.55
C LYS A 111 -0.47 16.44 -13.67
N PHE A 112 0.39 17.31 -14.18
CA PHE A 112 0.58 18.64 -13.64
C PHE A 112 -0.30 19.65 -14.38
N LEU A 113 -0.77 20.66 -13.65
CA LEU A 113 -1.29 21.90 -14.21
C LEU A 113 -0.32 23.01 -13.84
N VAL A 114 0.42 23.51 -14.84
CA VAL A 114 1.47 24.52 -14.68
C VAL A 114 1.02 25.78 -15.39
N ASP A 115 0.75 26.85 -14.64
CA ASP A 115 0.28 28.14 -15.20
C ASP A 115 -0.84 27.94 -16.25
N ASP A 116 -1.84 27.14 -15.86
CA ASP A 116 -3.05 26.79 -16.65
C ASP A 116 -2.83 25.84 -17.85
N VAL A 117 -1.64 25.29 -18.01
CA VAL A 117 -1.33 24.27 -19.03
C VAL A 117 -1.18 22.90 -18.39
N TRP A 118 -1.92 21.91 -18.90
CA TRP A 118 -1.77 20.51 -18.50
C TRP A 118 -0.55 19.90 -19.16
N ILE A 119 0.34 19.33 -18.35
CA ILE A 119 1.52 18.60 -18.82
C ILE A 119 1.65 17.27 -18.06
N ASN A 120 2.23 16.27 -18.70
CA ASN A 120 2.73 15.10 -17.99
C ASN A 120 4.04 15.44 -17.27
N ASP A 121 4.42 14.61 -16.32
CA ASP A 121 5.73 14.67 -15.67
C ASP A 121 6.83 14.37 -16.68
N PRO A 122 7.72 15.35 -17.00
CA PRO A 122 8.78 15.15 -17.97
C PRO A 122 9.87 14.16 -17.53
N LEU A 123 9.95 13.85 -16.22
CA LEU A 123 10.92 12.91 -15.68
C LEU A 123 10.33 11.51 -15.46
N ASN A 124 9.02 11.34 -15.62
CA ASN A 124 8.39 10.04 -15.50
C ASN A 124 8.44 9.28 -16.82
N GLN A 125 9.10 8.12 -16.81
CA GLN A 125 9.23 7.25 -17.98
C GLN A 125 7.99 6.37 -18.19
N ASP A 126 7.19 6.17 -17.15
CA ASP A 126 5.94 5.43 -17.22
C ASP A 126 4.79 6.38 -17.58
N ILE A 127 4.27 6.22 -18.80
CA ILE A 127 3.18 7.02 -19.33
C ILE A 127 2.07 6.15 -19.92
N ALA A 128 0.85 6.69 -19.98
CA ALA A 128 -0.25 6.15 -20.77
C ALA A 128 -0.86 7.25 -21.63
N ASP A 129 -1.35 6.88 -22.81
CA ASP A 129 -2.17 7.78 -23.63
C ASP A 129 -3.41 8.23 -22.83
N ASP A 130 -3.82 9.47 -23.04
CA ASP A 130 -5.02 10.05 -22.43
C ASP A 130 -6.22 10.13 -23.36
N ASP A 131 -6.12 9.55 -24.56
CA ASP A 131 -7.12 9.58 -25.63
C ASP A 131 -7.43 11.00 -26.17
N ALA A 132 -6.66 12.01 -25.75
CA ALA A 132 -6.78 13.41 -26.16
C ALA A 132 -5.50 13.95 -26.83
N GLY A 133 -4.58 13.07 -27.20
CA GLY A 133 -3.30 13.44 -27.82
C GLY A 133 -2.26 13.97 -26.83
N SER A 134 -2.43 13.68 -25.55
CA SER A 134 -1.45 13.93 -24.49
C SER A 134 -1.20 12.62 -23.72
N TYR A 135 -0.47 12.70 -22.62
CA TYR A 135 -0.12 11.53 -21.82
C TYR A 135 -0.41 11.76 -20.35
N PHE A 136 -0.85 10.70 -19.67
CA PHE A 136 -0.80 10.58 -18.22
C PHE A 136 0.59 10.13 -17.79
N SER A 137 1.06 10.65 -16.67
CA SER A 137 2.18 10.05 -15.94
C SER A 137 1.65 8.99 -14.98
N ILE A 138 2.37 7.88 -14.84
CA ILE A 138 1.96 6.73 -14.06
C ILE A 138 2.90 6.51 -12.88
N VAL A 139 2.34 6.24 -11.71
CA VAL A 139 3.06 5.66 -10.57
C VAL A 139 2.46 4.30 -10.26
N ARG A 140 3.30 3.27 -10.16
CA ARG A 140 2.90 1.96 -9.63
C ARG A 140 3.23 1.92 -8.15
N GLN A 141 2.23 2.03 -7.30
CA GLN A 141 2.40 1.82 -5.86
C GLN A 141 2.25 0.32 -5.60
N GLY A 142 3.39 -0.36 -5.41
CA GLY A 142 3.38 -1.77 -5.03
C GLY A 142 2.89 -1.95 -3.61
N LYS A 143 2.41 -3.15 -3.27
CA LYS A 143 2.06 -3.49 -1.88
C LYS A 143 3.30 -3.29 -1.01
N LEU A 144 3.19 -2.53 0.10
CA LEU A 144 4.20 -2.54 1.15
C LEU A 144 4.38 -4.01 1.51
N SER A 145 5.58 -4.56 1.37
CA SER A 145 5.85 -5.86 1.97
C SER A 145 5.61 -5.66 3.46
N GLU A 146 4.51 -6.21 3.97
CA GLU A 146 4.27 -6.24 5.40
C GLU A 146 5.55 -6.79 6.04
N GLY A 147 6.06 -6.11 7.07
CA GLY A 147 7.26 -6.59 7.75
C GLY A 147 7.03 -8.02 8.27
N MET A 148 8.09 -8.72 8.67
CA MET A 148 7.96 -10.10 9.17
C MET A 148 7.12 -10.21 10.46
N GLN A 149 6.89 -9.08 11.15
CA GLN A 149 6.16 -8.98 12.40
C GLN A 149 4.67 -8.68 12.15
N VAL A 150 3.94 -9.68 11.66
CA VAL A 150 2.50 -9.57 11.40
C VAL A 150 1.67 -10.34 12.41
N SER A 151 0.49 -9.81 12.68
CA SER A 151 -0.59 -10.40 13.47
C SER A 151 -1.93 -10.17 12.74
N TYR A 152 -3.06 -10.25 13.42
CA TYR A 152 -4.35 -9.87 12.87
C TYR A 152 -4.42 -8.37 12.50
N LYS A 153 -5.27 -8.02 11.52
CA LYS A 153 -5.66 -6.65 11.16
C LYS A 153 -7.17 -6.59 11.09
N ILE A 154 -7.78 -5.66 11.81
CA ILE A 154 -9.19 -5.35 11.59
C ILE A 154 -9.26 -4.59 10.25
N LEU A 155 -9.98 -5.15 9.28
CA LEU A 155 -10.17 -4.56 7.96
C LEU A 155 -11.38 -3.63 7.94
N ASP A 156 -12.45 -4.01 8.64
CA ASP A 156 -13.69 -3.23 8.74
C ASP A 156 -14.43 -3.60 10.04
N GLU A 157 -14.54 -2.65 10.98
CA GLU A 157 -15.23 -2.84 12.26
C GLU A 157 -16.75 -2.99 12.11
N SER A 158 -17.36 -2.33 11.12
CA SER A 158 -18.82 -2.31 10.95
C SER A 158 -19.38 -3.70 10.63
N ILE A 159 -18.63 -4.44 9.80
CA ILE A 159 -18.93 -5.83 9.42
C ILE A 159 -18.06 -6.85 10.15
N ARG A 160 -17.22 -6.41 11.11
CA ARG A 160 -16.29 -7.22 11.90
C ARG A 160 -15.41 -8.15 11.05
N LEU A 161 -14.88 -7.58 9.96
CA LEU A 161 -13.97 -8.27 9.07
C LEU A 161 -12.54 -8.14 9.63
N VAL A 162 -11.90 -9.27 9.89
CA VAL A 162 -10.50 -9.36 10.30
C VAL A 162 -9.71 -10.18 9.28
N GLU A 163 -8.46 -9.80 9.07
CA GLU A 163 -7.46 -10.60 8.38
C GLU A 163 -6.44 -11.12 9.39
N PHE A 164 -6.36 -12.43 9.58
CA PHE A 164 -5.29 -13.08 10.34
C PHE A 164 -4.08 -13.23 9.43
N ARG A 165 -2.88 -12.93 9.95
CA ARG A 165 -1.64 -12.96 9.16
C ARG A 165 -0.51 -13.58 9.97
N LEU A 166 0.32 -14.39 9.32
CA LEU A 166 1.49 -15.03 9.93
C LEU A 166 2.65 -15.08 8.92
N TYR A 167 3.82 -14.56 9.28
CA TYR A 167 5.03 -14.76 8.49
C TYR A 167 5.63 -16.15 8.76
N ALA A 168 5.53 -17.04 7.77
CA ALA A 168 6.08 -18.39 7.86
C ALA A 168 6.53 -18.85 6.46
N PRO A 169 7.62 -18.27 5.90
CA PRO A 169 8.03 -18.46 4.51
C PRO A 169 8.46 -19.90 4.20
N LYS A 170 8.81 -20.70 5.21
CA LYS A 170 9.19 -22.11 5.06
C LYS A 170 8.06 -23.09 5.33
N ALA A 171 6.91 -22.62 5.81
CA ALA A 171 5.79 -23.50 6.09
C ALA A 171 5.18 -24.04 4.79
N SER A 172 4.62 -25.24 4.87
CA SER A 172 3.90 -25.91 3.79
C SER A 172 2.40 -25.75 3.94
N ILE A 173 1.89 -25.73 5.18
CA ILE A 173 0.49 -25.48 5.50
C ILE A 173 0.36 -24.65 6.77
N VAL A 174 -0.57 -23.70 6.77
CA VAL A 174 -0.94 -22.94 7.96
C VAL A 174 -2.47 -22.94 8.09
N ALA A 175 -2.95 -23.31 9.27
CA ALA A 175 -4.35 -23.24 9.65
C ALA A 175 -4.55 -22.28 10.84
N LEU A 176 -5.78 -21.80 10.99
CA LEU A 176 -6.23 -21.06 12.16
C LEU A 176 -7.20 -21.92 12.96
N ALA A 177 -6.98 -22.07 14.25
CA ALA A 177 -7.91 -22.75 15.15
C ALA A 177 -8.25 -21.84 16.32
N GLY A 178 -9.53 -21.72 16.63
CA GLY A 178 -9.98 -20.84 17.71
C GLY A 178 -11.45 -21.05 18.08
N ASP A 179 -11.92 -20.22 19.00
CA ASP A 179 -13.28 -20.33 19.54
C ASP A 179 -14.35 -20.21 18.43
N PHE A 180 -14.08 -19.46 17.35
CA PHE A 180 -15.00 -19.25 16.22
C PHE A 180 -15.12 -20.44 15.24
N ASN A 181 -14.27 -21.46 15.35
CA ASN A 181 -14.33 -22.65 14.51
C ASN A 181 -14.24 -23.94 15.32
N ASN A 182 -14.61 -23.88 16.60
CA ASN A 182 -14.54 -25.01 17.54
C ASN A 182 -13.15 -25.66 17.58
N TRP A 183 -12.09 -24.86 17.40
CA TRP A 183 -10.70 -25.32 17.42
C TRP A 183 -10.37 -26.39 16.35
N ASN A 184 -11.12 -26.43 15.25
CA ASN A 184 -10.89 -27.38 14.16
C ASN A 184 -9.94 -26.80 13.10
N PRO A 185 -8.72 -27.38 12.91
CA PRO A 185 -7.74 -26.90 11.94
C PRO A 185 -8.14 -27.08 10.47
N GLU A 186 -9.10 -27.94 10.18
CA GLU A 186 -9.48 -28.27 8.80
C GLU A 186 -10.42 -27.23 8.18
N ILE A 187 -11.00 -26.35 9.01
CA ILE A 187 -12.01 -25.38 8.58
C ILE A 187 -11.38 -24.12 7.98
N ASP A 188 -10.30 -23.61 8.58
CA ASP A 188 -9.79 -22.27 8.33
C ASP A 188 -8.30 -22.31 7.91
N LEU A 189 -8.05 -22.75 6.66
CA LEU A 189 -6.70 -22.74 6.07
C LEU A 189 -6.31 -21.33 5.58
N LEU A 190 -5.07 -20.94 5.84
CA LEU A 190 -4.49 -19.69 5.34
C LEU A 190 -3.89 -19.88 3.95
N GLN A 191 -3.80 -18.78 3.19
CA GLN A 191 -3.13 -18.74 1.88
C GLN A 191 -1.81 -17.97 1.99
N LYS A 192 -0.74 -18.55 1.43
CA LYS A 192 0.60 -17.95 1.41
C LYS A 192 0.76 -17.01 0.22
N ASP A 193 1.29 -15.80 0.45
CA ASP A 193 1.66 -14.88 -0.62
C ASP A 193 3.12 -15.03 -1.08
N ALA A 194 3.50 -14.23 -2.08
CA ALA A 194 4.86 -14.20 -2.62
C ALA A 194 5.93 -13.75 -1.60
N ASN A 195 5.54 -13.05 -0.53
CA ASN A 195 6.42 -12.58 0.53
C ASN A 195 6.56 -13.60 1.67
N GLY A 196 5.90 -14.76 1.59
CA GLY A 196 5.91 -15.79 2.63
C GLY A 196 4.99 -15.52 3.83
N ILE A 197 4.04 -14.60 3.68
CA ILE A 197 3.00 -14.29 4.66
C ILE A 197 1.74 -15.07 4.33
N TRP A 198 1.27 -15.83 5.31
CA TRP A 198 0.02 -16.57 5.30
C TRP A 198 -1.12 -15.67 5.74
N ARG A 199 -2.28 -15.71 5.05
CA ARG A 199 -3.45 -14.88 5.38
C ARG A 199 -4.77 -15.63 5.33
N LEU A 200 -5.70 -15.21 6.19
CA LEU A 200 -7.10 -15.62 6.17
C LEU A 200 -7.99 -14.44 6.56
N ARG A 201 -8.99 -14.13 5.74
CA ARG A 201 -10.03 -13.14 6.07
C ARG A 201 -11.24 -13.86 6.66
N LYS A 202 -11.70 -13.39 7.82
CA LYS A 202 -12.86 -13.96 8.51
C LYS A 202 -13.73 -12.87 9.11
N ARG A 203 -15.05 -13.04 9.07
CA ARG A 203 -15.98 -12.23 9.86
C ARG A 203 -16.18 -12.88 11.22
N LEU A 204 -16.03 -12.10 12.28
CA LEU A 204 -16.29 -12.57 13.64
C LEU A 204 -17.55 -11.92 14.22
N PRO A 205 -18.29 -12.60 15.12
CA PRO A 205 -19.30 -11.93 15.94
C PRO A 205 -18.64 -10.92 16.89
N LYS A 206 -19.46 -10.12 17.58
CA LYS A 206 -18.97 -9.33 18.72
C LYS A 206 -18.53 -10.27 19.85
N GLY A 207 -17.49 -9.88 20.58
CA GLY A 207 -16.95 -10.67 21.69
C GLY A 207 -15.43 -10.86 21.61
N ALA A 208 -14.91 -11.60 22.58
CA ALA A 208 -13.51 -12.01 22.65
C ALA A 208 -13.36 -13.46 22.21
N PHE A 209 -12.40 -13.73 21.33
CA PHE A 209 -12.12 -15.04 20.78
C PHE A 209 -10.65 -15.38 20.96
N ARG A 210 -10.40 -16.57 21.49
CA ARG A 210 -9.06 -17.15 21.53
C ARG A 210 -8.77 -17.87 20.22
N TYR A 211 -7.52 -17.85 19.81
CA TYR A 211 -7.04 -18.59 18.65
C TYR A 211 -5.55 -18.92 18.78
N ASN A 212 -5.11 -19.88 17.97
CA ASN A 212 -3.71 -20.18 17.68
C ASN A 212 -3.56 -20.47 16.18
N PHE A 213 -2.35 -20.27 15.66
CA PHE A 213 -1.96 -20.79 14.36
C PHE A 213 -1.51 -22.25 14.48
N ILE A 214 -1.67 -23.02 13.42
CA ILE A 214 -1.13 -24.37 13.32
C ILE A 214 -0.27 -24.40 12.07
N VAL A 215 1.04 -24.49 12.26
CA VAL A 215 2.05 -24.42 11.20
C VAL A 215 2.65 -25.79 11.04
N ASP A 216 2.42 -26.44 9.90
CA ASP A 216 2.87 -27.81 9.61
C ASP A 216 2.53 -28.80 10.76
N GLY A 217 1.31 -28.68 11.31
CA GLY A 217 0.81 -29.51 12.42
C GLY A 217 1.21 -29.04 13.82
N ILE A 218 2.04 -28.01 13.95
CA ILE A 218 2.52 -27.50 15.24
C ILE A 218 1.72 -26.26 15.65
N TRP A 219 1.13 -26.31 16.85
CA TRP A 219 0.43 -25.18 17.46
C TRP A 219 1.40 -24.04 17.80
N LYS A 220 1.06 -22.83 17.37
CA LYS A 220 1.84 -21.62 17.58
C LYS A 220 0.95 -20.46 18.03
N LEU A 221 1.43 -19.77 19.05
CA LEU A 221 0.89 -18.48 19.47
C LEU A 221 1.17 -17.42 18.40
N ASP A 222 0.27 -16.46 18.22
CA ASP A 222 0.59 -15.22 17.53
C ASP A 222 1.48 -14.36 18.43
N LEU A 223 2.78 -14.37 18.16
CA LEU A 223 3.80 -13.66 18.95
C LEU A 223 3.69 -12.14 18.87
N TYR A 224 2.98 -11.61 17.88
CA TYR A 224 2.81 -10.16 17.68
C TYR A 224 1.43 -9.67 18.09
N ASN A 225 0.58 -10.57 18.61
CA ASN A 225 -0.64 -10.19 19.30
C ASN A 225 -0.32 -9.87 20.78
N PRO A 226 -0.53 -8.62 21.24
CA PRO A 226 -0.26 -8.25 22.64
C PRO A 226 -1.27 -8.85 23.63
N HIS A 227 -2.37 -9.42 23.15
CA HIS A 227 -3.42 -9.99 23.98
C HIS A 227 -3.36 -11.52 23.96
N THR A 228 -3.22 -12.11 25.14
CA THR A 228 -3.20 -13.56 25.33
C THR A 228 -4.07 -13.97 26.50
N ALA A 229 -4.60 -15.19 26.47
CA ALA A 229 -5.32 -15.81 27.58
C ALA A 229 -5.02 -17.32 27.63
N SER A 230 -5.09 -17.92 28.81
CA SER A 230 -4.99 -19.37 28.95
C SER A 230 -6.32 -20.05 28.63
N ASN A 231 -6.28 -21.22 28.00
CA ASN A 231 -7.43 -22.09 27.85
C ASN A 231 -7.64 -22.96 29.11
N ALA A 232 -8.70 -23.78 29.12
CA ALA A 232 -9.05 -24.63 30.26
C ALA A 232 -7.97 -25.68 30.61
N ALA A 233 -7.10 -26.04 29.66
CA ALA A 233 -5.97 -26.93 29.87
C ALA A 233 -4.69 -26.19 30.29
N GLY A 234 -4.76 -24.88 30.52
CA GLY A 234 -3.62 -24.04 30.91
C GLY A 234 -2.70 -23.62 29.76
N MET A 235 -3.03 -23.95 28.50
CA MET A 235 -2.23 -23.54 27.34
C MET A 235 -2.54 -22.10 26.94
N LEU A 236 -1.49 -21.35 26.60
CA LEU A 236 -1.61 -19.98 26.12
C LEU A 236 -2.21 -19.91 24.71
N CYS A 237 -3.13 -18.98 24.54
CA CYS A 237 -3.80 -18.66 23.28
C CYS A 237 -3.76 -17.15 23.04
N SER A 238 -3.69 -16.74 21.77
CA SER A 238 -3.83 -15.34 21.36
C SER A 238 -5.30 -14.93 21.41
N VAL A 239 -5.59 -13.68 21.73
CA VAL A 239 -6.97 -13.16 21.86
C VAL A 239 -7.21 -12.03 20.88
N ILE A 240 -8.35 -12.07 20.20
CA ILE A 240 -8.89 -10.94 19.44
C ILE A 240 -10.24 -10.55 20.03
N GLN A 241 -10.53 -9.26 20.10
CA GLN A 241 -11.80 -8.75 20.61
C GLN A 241 -12.40 -7.73 19.63
N PHE A 242 -13.70 -7.88 19.38
CA PHE A 242 -14.53 -6.87 18.72
C PHE A 242 -15.50 -6.25 19.75
N PRO A 243 -15.52 -4.91 19.89
CA PRO A 243 -16.47 -4.21 20.77
C PRO A 243 -17.92 -4.27 20.27
#